data_AF-A0A8J5QQN7-F1
#
_entry.id   AF-A0A8J5QQN7-F1
#
_cell.length_a   1.000
_cell.length_b   1.000
_cell.length_c   1.000
_cell.angle_alpha   90.00
_cell.angle_beta   90.00
_cell.angle_gamma   90.00
#
_symmetry.space_group_name_H-M   'P 1'
#
loop_
_entity.id
_entity.type
_entity.pdbx_description
1 polymer ?
#
loop_
_entity_poly.entity_id
_entity_poly.type
_entity_poly.pdbx_seq_one_letter_code
_entity_poly.pdbx_strand_id
1 'polypeptide(L)'
;MNNDEIEQYTGTGGQSRALPIDQDDEASMEVQKYLLSVRQEALTGPSITYVEATTTTVQSQPVNTNKEEDKQNVEEGHELVIDQNFIDWSDQLVNQLRLVKQQIDPSQLSSPIEDPYIPKDNNSWRKYMSENEPPGISYFYNHLDKPTIFKLIIYITKWLSISPKDTLSRWIWKLFIRIDTPLQADECSIMRDLCKKAIKIKTKQNLVANDEISTNSSFTVDMIIVVVSKYYGQLDLFPA
;
A
#
# COMPACT_ATOMS: atom_id res chain seq x y z
N MET A 1 30.11 -55.74 -17.62
CA MET A 1 29.44 -55.49 -16.33
C MET A 1 29.70 -54.06 -15.96
N ASN A 2 28.84 -53.14 -16.42
CA ASN A 2 28.79 -51.75 -15.96
C ASN A 2 27.37 -51.57 -15.42
N ASN A 3 27.27 -51.31 -14.11
CA ASN A 3 26.06 -50.88 -13.44
C ASN A 3 25.98 -49.36 -13.61
N ASP A 4 24.98 -48.89 -14.34
CA ASP A 4 24.60 -47.48 -14.36
C ASP A 4 23.78 -47.16 -13.10
N GLU A 5 24.37 -46.37 -12.20
CA GLU A 5 23.67 -45.68 -11.12
C GLU A 5 22.81 -44.56 -11.73
N ILE A 6 21.50 -44.75 -11.73
CA ILE A 6 20.55 -43.69 -12.07
C ILE A 6 20.26 -42.91 -10.78
N GLU A 7 20.91 -41.74 -10.66
CA GLU A 7 20.60 -40.74 -9.64
C GLU A 7 19.12 -40.34 -9.72
N GLN A 8 18.37 -40.66 -8.66
CA GLN A 8 16.99 -40.24 -8.51
C GLN A 8 16.94 -38.76 -8.10
N TYR A 9 16.66 -37.91 -9.08
CA TYR A 9 16.27 -36.51 -8.89
C TYR A 9 14.94 -36.45 -8.12
N THR A 10 14.97 -36.21 -6.80
CA THR A 10 13.77 -35.90 -6.02
C THR A 10 13.51 -34.40 -6.06
N GLY A 11 12.82 -33.94 -7.11
CA GLY A 11 12.27 -32.59 -7.17
C GLY A 11 11.23 -32.39 -6.06
N THR A 12 11.64 -31.73 -4.98
CA THR A 12 10.79 -31.31 -3.86
C THR A 12 9.89 -30.15 -4.29
N GLY A 13 8.70 -30.45 -4.79
CA GLY A 13 7.70 -29.43 -5.13
C GLY A 13 6.44 -29.93 -5.84
N GLY A 14 6.11 -31.23 -5.73
CA GLY A 14 4.95 -31.83 -6.41
C GLY A 14 4.00 -32.57 -5.47
N GLN A 15 2.82 -32.95 -5.98
CA GLN A 15 1.86 -33.79 -5.27
C GLN A 15 2.57 -35.05 -4.74
N SER A 16 2.57 -35.22 -3.41
CA SER A 16 3.21 -36.38 -2.79
C SER A 16 2.36 -37.62 -3.02
N ARG A 17 3.04 -38.73 -3.30
CA ARG A 17 2.41 -40.00 -3.66
C ARG A 17 1.59 -40.54 -2.49
N ALA A 18 0.29 -40.73 -2.71
CA ALA A 18 -0.64 -41.16 -1.65
C ALA A 18 -0.62 -42.66 -1.34
N LEU A 19 -0.15 -43.51 -2.28
CA LEU A 19 -0.21 -44.98 -2.15
C LEU A 19 1.19 -45.61 -2.24
N PRO A 20 1.61 -46.42 -1.23
CA PRO A 20 2.85 -47.21 -1.29
C PRO A 20 2.73 -48.35 -2.32
N ILE A 21 3.83 -48.69 -3.02
CA ILE A 21 3.87 -49.81 -4.01
C ILE A 21 4.69 -50.98 -3.42
N ASP A 22 5.22 -50.86 -2.20
CA ASP A 22 6.23 -51.79 -1.68
C ASP A 22 5.68 -52.73 -0.59
N GLN A 23 4.40 -53.13 -0.66
CA GLN A 23 3.78 -54.01 0.34
C GLN A 23 3.54 -55.42 -0.22
N ASP A 24 4.28 -56.42 0.28
CA ASP A 24 4.34 -57.82 -0.17
C ASP A 24 3.12 -58.68 0.21
N ASP A 25 1.89 -58.16 0.08
CA ASP A 25 0.68 -58.96 0.23
C ASP A 25 0.19 -59.50 -1.13
N GLU A 26 -0.34 -60.71 -1.19
CA GLU A 26 -0.78 -61.34 -2.46
C GLU A 26 -1.93 -60.55 -3.13
N ALA A 27 -2.81 -59.94 -2.34
CA ALA A 27 -3.85 -59.00 -2.79
C ALA A 27 -3.26 -57.64 -3.22
N SER A 28 -2.06 -57.29 -2.72
CA SER A 28 -1.32 -56.07 -3.04
C SER A 28 -0.60 -56.20 -4.39
N MET A 29 -0.23 -57.41 -4.84
CA MET A 29 0.40 -57.61 -6.15
C MET A 29 -0.49 -57.19 -7.34
N GLU A 30 -1.80 -57.47 -7.29
CA GLU A 30 -2.73 -57.07 -8.36
C GLU A 30 -2.91 -55.54 -8.38
N VAL A 31 -3.05 -54.93 -7.21
CA VAL A 31 -3.15 -53.47 -7.04
C VAL A 31 -1.87 -52.77 -7.49
N GLN A 32 -0.69 -53.31 -7.16
CA GLN A 32 0.59 -52.78 -7.60
C GLN A 32 0.77 -52.89 -9.10
N LYS A 33 0.41 -54.04 -9.69
CA LYS A 33 0.46 -54.24 -11.15
C LYS A 33 -0.43 -53.22 -11.86
N TYR A 34 -1.61 -52.94 -11.32
CA TYR A 34 -2.51 -51.91 -11.82
C TYR A 34 -1.93 -50.49 -11.65
N LEU A 35 -1.38 -50.15 -10.48
CA LEU A 35 -0.77 -48.82 -10.25
C LEU A 35 0.46 -48.59 -11.16
N LEU A 36 1.25 -49.63 -11.42
CA LEU A 36 2.35 -49.58 -12.38
C LEU A 36 1.86 -49.37 -13.82
N SER A 37 0.78 -50.06 -14.23
CA SER A 37 0.21 -49.84 -15.57
C SER A 37 -0.35 -48.43 -15.73
N VAL A 38 -1.06 -47.90 -14.73
CA VAL A 38 -1.58 -46.53 -14.74
C VAL A 38 -0.45 -45.50 -14.79
N ARG A 39 0.66 -45.75 -14.09
CA ARG A 39 1.83 -44.88 -14.14
C ARG A 39 2.48 -44.89 -15.53
N GLN A 40 2.58 -46.07 -16.15
CA GLN A 40 3.10 -46.18 -17.51
C GLN A 40 2.19 -45.47 -18.51
N GLU A 41 0.88 -45.60 -18.38
CA GLU A 41 -0.11 -44.88 -19.20
C GLU A 41 -0.01 -43.36 -19.02
N ALA A 42 0.09 -42.87 -17.78
CA ALA A 42 0.25 -41.45 -17.49
C ALA A 42 1.57 -40.87 -18.04
N LEU A 43 2.65 -41.66 -18.06
CA LEU A 43 3.93 -41.26 -18.68
C LEU A 43 3.87 -41.21 -20.21
N THR A 44 2.98 -42.00 -20.83
CA THR A 44 2.74 -41.96 -22.28
C THR A 44 1.86 -40.79 -22.70
N GLY A 45 1.12 -40.20 -21.76
CA GLY A 45 0.27 -39.03 -22.01
C GLY A 45 1.06 -37.71 -22.01
N PRO A 46 0.56 -36.68 -22.70
CA PRO A 46 1.10 -35.33 -22.60
C PRO A 46 0.92 -34.76 -21.19
N SER A 47 2.02 -34.27 -20.60
CA SER A 47 2.03 -33.65 -19.26
C SER A 47 1.09 -32.45 -19.15
N ILE A 48 0.92 -31.71 -20.25
CA ILE A 48 -0.03 -30.61 -20.37
C ILE A 48 -0.72 -30.75 -21.72
N THR A 49 -2.06 -30.80 -21.70
CA THR A 49 -2.87 -30.76 -22.92
C THR A 49 -3.60 -29.43 -22.98
N TYR A 50 -3.31 -28.63 -24.00
CA TYR A 50 -4.08 -27.44 -24.30
C TYR A 50 -5.22 -27.81 -25.25
N VAL A 51 -6.44 -27.44 -24.88
CA VAL A 51 -7.61 -27.62 -25.73
C VAL A 51 -8.13 -26.25 -26.10
N GLU A 52 -8.08 -25.91 -27.39
CA GLU A 52 -8.72 -24.70 -27.89
C GLU A 52 -10.24 -24.88 -27.81
N ALA A 53 -10.91 -23.94 -27.14
CA ALA A 53 -12.36 -23.93 -27.05
C ALA A 53 -12.95 -23.78 -28.46
N THR A 54 -13.51 -24.85 -29.00
CA THR A 54 -14.25 -24.79 -30.26
C THR A 54 -15.47 -23.91 -30.02
N THR A 55 -15.58 -22.83 -30.80
CA THR A 55 -16.61 -21.79 -30.76
C THR A 55 -18.00 -22.37 -31.01
N THR A 56 -18.55 -23.07 -30.02
CA THR A 56 -19.95 -23.45 -29.95
C THR A 56 -20.64 -22.44 -29.05
N THR A 57 -21.23 -21.42 -29.67
CA THR A 57 -22.28 -20.53 -29.16
C THR A 57 -22.36 -20.42 -27.63
N VAL A 58 -21.45 -19.66 -27.04
CA VAL A 58 -21.56 -19.25 -25.63
C VAL A 58 -22.44 -18.00 -25.59
N GLN A 59 -23.68 -18.18 -25.15
CA GLN A 59 -24.44 -17.11 -24.50
C GLN A 59 -23.54 -16.48 -23.45
N SER A 60 -23.29 -15.20 -23.61
CA SER A 60 -22.47 -14.35 -22.75
C SER A 60 -22.94 -14.47 -21.30
N GLN A 61 -22.34 -15.37 -20.52
CA GLN A 61 -22.33 -15.18 -19.09
C GLN A 61 -21.53 -13.90 -18.82
N PRO A 62 -22.07 -12.96 -18.03
CA PRO A 62 -21.32 -11.77 -17.68
C PRO A 62 -20.09 -12.25 -16.91
N VAL A 63 -18.92 -12.06 -17.51
CA VAL A 63 -17.67 -12.00 -16.77
C VAL A 63 -17.94 -11.06 -15.61
N ASN A 64 -17.93 -11.60 -14.40
CA ASN A 64 -17.87 -10.81 -13.18
C ASN A 64 -16.57 -10.02 -13.26
N THR A 65 -16.65 -8.89 -13.94
CA THR A 65 -15.74 -7.78 -13.76
C THR A 65 -15.87 -7.49 -12.28
N ASN A 66 -14.81 -7.75 -11.52
CA ASN A 66 -14.64 -7.20 -10.18
C ASN A 66 -14.73 -5.68 -10.32
N LYS A 67 -15.97 -5.18 -10.36
CA LYS A 67 -16.33 -3.78 -10.24
C LYS A 67 -16.23 -3.49 -8.77
N GLU A 68 -15.03 -3.16 -8.32
CA GLU A 68 -14.81 -2.34 -7.12
C GLU A 68 -13.37 -1.80 -7.11
N GLU A 69 -12.86 -1.39 -8.27
CA GLU A 69 -12.02 -0.20 -8.29
C GLU A 69 -12.96 0.97 -8.50
N ASP A 70 -13.17 1.72 -7.42
CA ASP A 70 -13.96 2.94 -7.36
C ASP A 70 -13.54 3.87 -8.49
N LYS A 71 -14.32 3.87 -9.58
CA LYS A 71 -14.23 4.84 -10.68
C LYS A 71 -14.69 6.19 -10.15
N GLN A 72 -13.91 6.78 -9.25
CA GLN A 72 -13.98 8.21 -9.01
C GLN A 72 -13.41 8.90 -10.23
N ASN A 73 -14.31 9.41 -11.08
CA ASN A 73 -14.10 10.45 -12.09
C ASN A 73 -12.63 10.74 -12.37
N VAL A 74 -12.08 10.02 -13.35
CA VAL A 74 -10.91 10.48 -14.12
C VAL A 74 -11.41 11.69 -14.92
N GLU A 75 -11.46 12.85 -14.25
CA GLU A 75 -11.36 14.13 -14.93
C GLU A 75 -10.02 14.10 -15.67
N GLU A 76 -10.06 14.49 -16.94
CA GLU A 76 -9.02 14.34 -17.94
C GLU A 76 -7.60 14.62 -17.40
N GLY A 77 -6.69 13.71 -17.73
CA GLY A 77 -5.30 13.71 -17.30
C GLY A 77 -4.57 14.96 -17.76
N HIS A 78 -4.52 15.96 -16.89
CA HIS A 78 -3.39 16.85 -16.83
C HIS A 78 -2.27 16.11 -16.11
N GLU A 79 -1.38 15.52 -16.89
CA GLU A 79 -0.12 14.97 -16.41
C GLU A 79 0.62 16.09 -15.67
N LEU A 80 0.93 15.85 -14.40
CA LEU A 80 1.66 16.81 -13.59
C LEU A 80 3.10 16.83 -14.10
N VAL A 81 3.44 17.82 -14.93
CA VAL A 81 4.80 17.97 -15.44
C VAL A 81 5.76 18.20 -14.28
N ILE A 82 6.60 17.20 -14.00
CA ILE A 82 7.67 17.30 -13.02
C ILE A 82 8.92 17.89 -13.67
N ASP A 83 9.50 18.90 -13.03
CA ASP A 83 10.84 19.39 -13.37
C ASP A 83 11.91 18.74 -12.47
N GLN A 84 13.18 18.83 -12.88
CA GLN A 84 14.29 18.29 -12.10
C GLN A 84 14.37 18.92 -10.70
N ASN A 85 13.99 20.20 -10.56
CA ASN A 85 14.00 20.88 -9.27
C ASN A 85 13.04 20.22 -8.27
N PHE A 86 11.86 19.82 -8.72
CA PHE A 86 10.89 19.11 -7.90
C PHE A 86 11.42 17.73 -7.48
N ILE A 87 12.11 17.01 -8.36
CA ILE A 87 12.73 15.72 -8.03
C ILE A 87 13.78 15.92 -6.93
N ASP A 88 14.71 16.85 -7.11
CA ASP A 88 15.79 17.13 -6.16
C ASP A 88 15.23 17.58 -4.81
N TRP A 89 14.22 18.47 -4.83
CA TRP A 89 13.50 18.90 -3.64
C TRP A 89 12.79 17.72 -2.94
N SER A 90 12.16 16.83 -3.70
CA SER A 90 11.46 15.67 -3.16
C SER A 90 12.40 14.71 -2.43
N ASP A 91 13.60 14.49 -2.98
CA ASP A 91 14.63 13.66 -2.35
C ASP A 91 15.17 14.31 -1.08
N GLN A 92 15.41 15.62 -1.11
CA GLN A 92 15.78 16.37 0.08
C GLN A 92 14.71 16.26 1.17
N LEU A 93 13.43 16.42 0.83
CA LEU A 93 12.32 16.32 1.77
C LEU A 93 12.25 14.95 2.44
N VAL A 94 12.35 13.87 1.65
CA VAL A 94 12.32 12.49 2.16
C VAL A 94 13.53 12.22 3.07
N ASN A 95 14.71 12.72 2.69
CA ASN A 95 15.91 12.58 3.50
C ASN A 95 15.78 13.36 4.82
N GLN A 96 15.25 14.58 4.79
CA GLN A 96 14.97 15.36 6.00
C GLN A 96 13.98 14.65 6.92
N LEU A 97 12.89 14.08 6.38
CA LEU A 97 11.94 13.31 7.17
C LEU A 97 12.63 12.10 7.84
N ARG A 98 13.49 11.39 7.10
CA ARG A 98 14.25 10.25 7.64
C ARG A 98 15.19 10.69 8.76
N LEU A 99 15.92 11.79 8.58
CA LEU A 99 16.82 12.33 9.60
C LEU A 99 16.07 12.74 10.86
N VAL A 100 14.96 13.47 10.71
CA VAL A 100 14.13 13.89 11.85
C VAL A 100 13.60 12.67 12.61
N LYS A 101 13.11 11.64 11.91
CA LYS A 101 12.66 10.40 12.56
C LYS A 101 13.78 9.66 13.28
N GLN A 102 15.00 9.63 12.72
CA GLN A 102 16.15 8.99 13.37
C GLN A 102 16.62 9.71 14.63
N GLN A 103 16.45 11.02 14.69
CA GLN A 103 16.82 11.82 15.86
C GLN A 103 15.80 11.70 17.01
N ILE A 104 14.62 11.17 16.74
CA ILE A 104 13.58 11.00 17.75
C ILE A 104 13.78 9.65 18.42
N ASP A 105 14.22 9.69 19.68
CA ASP A 105 14.20 8.54 20.57
C ASP A 105 12.90 8.57 21.40
N PRO A 106 11.93 7.66 21.16
CA PRO A 106 10.70 7.58 21.93
C PRO A 106 10.92 7.42 23.44
N SER A 107 12.03 6.80 23.86
CA SER A 107 12.33 6.56 25.27
C SER A 107 12.75 7.83 26.03
N GLN A 108 13.24 8.85 25.31
CA GLN A 108 13.68 10.13 25.87
C GLN A 108 12.58 11.21 25.81
N LEU A 109 11.43 10.90 25.21
CA LEU A 109 10.32 11.84 25.04
C LEU A 109 9.46 11.90 26.31
N SER A 110 9.96 12.51 27.37
CA SER A 110 9.13 12.85 28.54
C SER A 110 8.06 13.89 28.17
N SER A 111 6.79 13.61 28.46
CA SER A 111 5.72 14.60 28.31
C SER A 111 5.62 15.45 29.59
N PRO A 112 5.76 16.78 29.51
CA PRO A 112 5.52 17.66 30.66
C PRO A 112 4.02 17.88 30.92
N ILE A 113 3.13 17.30 30.13
CA ILE A 113 1.67 17.53 30.20
C ILE A 113 1.03 16.34 30.90
N GLU A 114 0.61 16.54 32.15
CA GLU A 114 -0.06 15.51 32.97
C GLU A 114 -1.46 15.15 32.44
N ASP A 115 -2.19 16.11 31.85
CA ASP A 115 -3.53 15.90 31.27
C ASP A 115 -3.67 16.58 29.89
N PRO A 116 -3.37 15.87 28.80
CA PRO A 116 -3.49 16.41 27.45
C PRO A 116 -4.94 16.44 26.99
N TYR A 117 -5.38 17.56 26.42
CA TYR A 117 -6.69 17.64 25.79
C TYR A 117 -6.71 16.85 24.47
N ILE A 118 -7.38 15.69 24.48
CA ILE A 118 -7.62 14.87 23.28
C ILE A 118 -9.08 15.04 22.85
N PRO A 119 -9.34 15.72 21.71
CA PRO A 119 -10.69 15.81 21.18
C PRO A 119 -11.29 14.43 20.85
N LYS A 120 -12.58 14.25 21.12
CA LYS A 120 -13.27 12.97 20.87
C LYS A 120 -13.90 12.89 19.46
N ASP A 121 -14.39 14.04 18.98
CA ASP A 121 -15.19 14.13 17.76
C ASP A 121 -14.45 14.81 16.60
N ASN A 122 -14.90 14.51 15.38
CA ASN A 122 -14.37 15.12 14.15
C ASN A 122 -14.41 16.65 14.20
N ASN A 123 -15.55 17.24 14.58
CA ASN A 123 -15.70 18.69 14.66
C ASN A 123 -14.78 19.32 15.71
N SER A 124 -14.62 18.66 16.86
CA SER A 124 -13.73 19.10 17.94
C SER A 124 -12.28 19.07 17.49
N TRP A 125 -11.86 18.04 16.76
CA TRP A 125 -10.54 17.98 16.13
C TRP A 125 -10.34 19.07 15.08
N ARG A 126 -11.35 19.31 14.22
CA ARG A 126 -11.28 20.35 13.18
C ARG A 126 -11.06 21.72 13.79
N LYS A 127 -11.82 22.03 14.84
CA LYS A 127 -11.71 23.28 15.60
C LYS A 127 -10.33 23.36 16.25
N TYR A 128 -9.91 22.31 16.95
CA TYR A 128 -8.63 22.27 17.64
C TYR A 128 -7.43 22.48 16.71
N MET A 129 -7.36 21.77 15.58
CA MET A 129 -6.29 21.92 14.58
C MET A 129 -6.32 23.27 13.84
N SER A 130 -7.49 23.89 13.74
CA SER A 130 -7.64 25.19 13.07
C SER A 130 -7.23 26.36 13.97
N GLU A 131 -7.49 26.25 15.28
CA GLU A 131 -7.30 27.32 16.25
C GLU A 131 -5.95 27.24 16.98
N ASN A 132 -5.33 26.04 17.04
CA ASN A 132 -4.11 25.81 17.81
C ASN A 132 -2.97 25.30 16.93
N GLU A 133 -1.75 25.70 17.27
CA GLU A 133 -0.53 25.11 16.71
C GLU A 133 -0.38 23.65 17.17
N PRO A 134 0.23 22.77 16.35
CA PRO A 134 0.45 21.39 16.75
C PRO A 134 1.34 21.34 18.00
N PRO A 135 1.00 20.51 19.00
CA PRO A 135 1.83 20.34 20.18
C PRO A 135 3.19 19.72 19.81
N GLY A 136 4.09 19.67 20.80
CA GLY A 136 5.39 19.03 20.65
C GLY A 136 5.25 17.55 20.22
N ILE A 137 6.29 17.00 19.59
CA ILE A 137 6.25 15.63 19.07
C ILE A 137 5.98 14.59 20.19
N SER A 138 6.41 14.87 21.42
CA SER A 138 6.14 14.04 22.60
C SER A 138 4.65 13.82 22.85
N TYR A 139 3.78 14.77 22.49
CA TYR A 139 2.33 14.59 22.60
C TYR A 139 1.84 13.45 21.69
N PHE A 140 2.32 13.39 20.45
CA PHE A 140 1.91 12.39 19.47
C PHE A 140 2.42 10.98 19.81
N TYR A 141 3.55 10.87 20.53
CA TYR A 141 4.10 9.59 20.96
C TYR A 141 3.47 9.08 22.26
N ASN A 142 3.20 9.97 23.21
CA ASN A 142 2.72 9.58 24.55
C ASN A 142 1.20 9.51 24.65
N HIS A 143 0.48 10.32 23.87
CA HIS A 143 -0.97 10.53 24.08
C HIS A 143 -1.84 10.12 22.90
N LEU A 144 -1.25 9.86 21.74
CA LEU A 144 -1.99 9.38 20.55
C LEU A 144 -1.56 7.96 20.18
N ASP A 145 -2.54 7.07 20.19
CA ASP A 145 -2.40 5.72 19.67
C ASP A 145 -2.45 5.69 18.15
N LYS A 146 -1.88 4.63 17.57
CA LYS A 146 -1.81 4.42 16.11
C LYS A 146 -3.19 4.53 15.44
N PRO A 147 -4.28 3.92 15.96
CA PRO A 147 -5.62 4.09 15.40
C PRO A 147 -6.10 5.54 15.36
N THR A 148 -5.85 6.33 16.41
CA THR A 148 -6.24 7.75 16.42
C THR A 148 -5.44 8.56 15.40
N ILE A 149 -4.14 8.26 15.21
CA ILE A 149 -3.32 8.91 14.18
C ILE A 149 -3.91 8.68 12.79
N PHE A 150 -4.27 7.45 12.43
CA PHE A 150 -4.88 7.17 11.12
C PHE A 150 -6.31 7.73 11.02
N LYS A 151 -7.07 7.75 12.10
CA LYS A 151 -8.36 8.46 12.17
C LYS A 151 -8.19 9.96 11.89
N LEU A 152 -7.12 10.58 12.37
CA LEU A 152 -6.78 11.97 12.05
C LEU A 152 -6.40 12.14 10.58
N ILE A 153 -5.64 11.21 9.99
CA ILE A 153 -5.35 11.23 8.55
C ILE A 153 -6.64 11.18 7.73
N ILE A 154 -7.60 10.31 8.06
CA ILE A 154 -8.92 10.25 7.41
C ILE A 154 -9.65 11.60 7.53
N TYR A 155 -9.58 12.24 8.70
CA TYR A 155 -10.21 13.55 8.91
C TYR A 155 -9.55 14.64 8.08
N ILE A 156 -8.22 14.65 8.01
CA ILE A 156 -7.45 15.57 7.19
C ILE A 156 -7.80 15.39 5.71
N THR A 157 -7.93 14.15 5.21
CA THR A 157 -8.36 13.89 3.83
C THR A 157 -9.70 14.54 3.50
N LYS A 158 -10.63 14.58 4.47
CA LYS A 158 -11.93 15.24 4.31
C LYS A 158 -11.85 16.77 4.36
N TRP A 159 -10.90 17.31 5.11
CA TRP A 159 -10.74 18.76 5.30
C TRP A 159 -9.76 19.41 4.33
N LEU A 160 -8.97 18.61 3.60
CA LEU A 160 -8.01 19.11 2.63
C LEU A 160 -8.75 19.84 1.50
N SER A 161 -8.47 21.13 1.37
CA SER A 161 -9.05 22.07 0.42
C SER A 161 -8.00 22.58 -0.56
N ILE A 162 -8.41 23.35 -1.57
CA ILE A 162 -7.50 23.92 -2.57
C ILE A 162 -6.46 24.87 -1.97
N SER A 163 -6.80 25.51 -0.85
CA SER A 163 -5.92 26.36 -0.06
C SER A 163 -5.99 25.88 1.39
N PRO A 164 -5.17 24.88 1.79
CA PRO A 164 -5.10 24.46 3.18
C PRO A 164 -4.48 25.56 4.05
N LYS A 165 -4.98 25.70 5.28
CA LYS A 165 -4.41 26.60 6.27
C LYS A 165 -2.99 26.16 6.65
N ASP A 166 -2.11 27.13 6.90
CA ASP A 166 -0.72 26.89 7.33
C ASP A 166 -0.58 26.11 8.64
N THR A 167 -1.61 26.12 9.50
CA THR A 167 -1.64 25.27 10.70
C THR A 167 -1.78 23.80 10.33
N LEU A 168 -2.62 23.48 9.34
CA LEU A 168 -2.90 22.12 8.91
C LEU A 168 -1.64 21.43 8.35
N SER A 169 -0.81 22.15 7.61
CA SER A 169 0.44 21.61 7.05
C SER A 169 1.40 21.14 8.15
N ARG A 170 1.53 21.94 9.22
CA ARG A 170 2.35 21.60 10.39
C ARG A 170 1.80 20.40 11.15
N TRP A 171 0.48 20.30 11.27
CA TRP A 171 -0.18 19.11 11.84
C TRP A 171 0.11 17.84 11.03
N ILE A 172 -0.03 17.90 9.70
CA ILE A 172 0.25 16.77 8.79
C ILE A 172 1.72 16.34 8.93
N TRP A 173 2.65 17.30 8.96
CA TRP A 173 4.08 16.99 9.13
C TRP A 173 4.36 16.23 10.44
N LYS A 174 3.78 16.66 11.57
CA LYS A 174 3.93 15.95 12.85
C LYS A 174 3.31 14.56 12.83
N LEU A 175 2.17 14.38 12.16
CA LEU A 175 1.56 13.06 11.96
C LEU A 175 2.47 12.16 11.12
N PHE A 176 3.06 12.66 10.03
CA PHE A 176 4.01 11.90 9.23
C PHE A 176 5.27 11.51 10.00
N ILE A 177 5.78 12.37 10.88
CA ILE A 177 6.88 12.02 11.78
C ILE A 177 6.49 10.87 12.73
N ARG A 178 5.25 10.86 13.22
CA ARG A 178 4.76 9.87 14.18
C ARG A 178 4.42 8.52 13.54
N ILE A 179 3.99 8.49 12.28
CA ILE A 179 3.60 7.24 11.62
C ILE A 179 4.84 6.37 11.39
N ASP A 180 4.87 5.20 12.01
CA ASP A 180 5.98 4.26 11.90
C ASP A 180 5.86 3.39 10.64
N THR A 181 6.99 2.89 10.16
CA THR A 181 7.09 1.89 9.09
C THR A 181 7.49 0.53 9.66
N PRO A 182 6.98 -0.61 9.15
CA PRO A 182 6.13 -0.76 7.96
C PRO A 182 4.64 -0.45 8.21
N LEU A 183 3.96 -0.02 7.16
CA LEU A 183 2.51 0.19 7.15
C LEU A 183 1.75 -1.11 6.87
N GLN A 184 0.60 -1.28 7.53
CA GLN A 184 -0.36 -2.34 7.23
C GLN A 184 -1.17 -2.00 5.96
N ALA A 185 -1.86 -2.99 5.39
CA ALA A 185 -2.57 -2.82 4.11
C ALA A 185 -3.69 -1.77 4.17
N ASP A 186 -4.44 -1.73 5.28
CA ASP A 186 -5.46 -0.73 5.59
C ASP A 186 -4.85 0.66 5.79
N GLU A 187 -3.72 0.74 6.49
CA GLU A 187 -2.96 1.98 6.68
C GLU A 187 -2.44 2.54 5.36
N CYS A 188 -1.90 1.68 4.49
CA CYS A 188 -1.53 2.02 3.13
C CYS A 188 -2.71 2.58 2.34
N SER A 189 -3.88 1.93 2.41
CA SER A 189 -5.10 2.41 1.75
C SER A 189 -5.48 3.82 2.20
N ILE A 190 -5.44 4.11 3.50
CA ILE A 190 -5.72 5.45 4.05
C ILE A 190 -4.71 6.48 3.54
N MET A 191 -3.41 6.16 3.53
CA MET A 191 -2.37 7.06 3.02
C MET A 191 -2.53 7.33 1.52
N ARG A 192 -2.89 6.30 0.74
CA ARG A 192 -3.17 6.42 -0.69
C ARG A 192 -4.36 7.35 -0.95
N ASP A 193 -5.43 7.25 -0.17
CA ASP A 193 -6.60 8.12 -0.32
C ASP A 193 -6.27 9.59 -0.01
N LEU A 194 -5.45 9.84 1.01
CA LEU A 194 -4.90 11.18 1.27
C LEU A 194 -4.09 11.69 0.07
N CYS A 195 -3.22 10.86 -0.50
CA CYS A 195 -2.39 11.23 -1.65
C CYS A 195 -3.23 11.49 -2.91
N LYS A 196 -4.19 10.63 -3.25
CA LYS A 196 -5.12 10.84 -4.37
C LYS A 196 -5.88 12.16 -4.22
N LYS A 197 -6.32 12.48 -3.00
CA LYS A 197 -6.96 13.76 -2.70
C LYS A 197 -6.01 14.94 -2.93
N ALA A 198 -4.76 14.83 -2.48
CA ALA A 198 -3.73 15.84 -2.70
C ALA A 198 -3.44 16.03 -4.21
N ILE A 199 -3.29 14.96 -4.98
CA ILE A 199 -3.12 15.01 -6.44
C ILE A 199 -4.30 15.75 -7.09
N LYS A 200 -5.55 15.37 -6.76
CA LYS A 200 -6.74 16.05 -7.27
C LYS A 200 -6.76 17.55 -6.94
N ILE A 201 -6.26 17.91 -5.76
CA ILE A 201 -6.14 19.32 -5.37
C ILE A 201 -5.02 20.00 -6.16
N LYS A 202 -3.87 19.37 -6.35
CA LYS A 202 -2.75 19.91 -7.14
C LYS A 202 -3.18 20.20 -8.58
N THR A 203 -3.89 19.28 -9.21
CA THR A 203 -4.44 19.48 -10.55
C THR A 203 -5.35 20.70 -10.59
N LYS A 204 -6.22 20.88 -9.58
CA LYS A 204 -7.08 22.06 -9.48
C LYS A 204 -6.28 23.34 -9.21
N GLN A 205 -5.23 23.27 -8.40
CA GLN A 205 -4.36 24.41 -8.13
C GLN A 205 -3.69 24.92 -9.42
N ASN A 206 -3.25 24.00 -10.28
CA ASN A 206 -2.65 24.34 -11.58
C ASN A 206 -3.63 24.98 -12.57
N LEU A 207 -4.94 24.79 -12.39
CA LEU A 207 -5.99 25.40 -13.23
C LEU A 207 -6.40 26.80 -12.77
N VAL A 208 -6.08 27.16 -11.53
CA VAL A 208 -6.37 28.47 -10.95
C VAL A 208 -5.17 29.40 -11.18
N ALA A 209 -5.42 30.69 -11.39
CA ALA A 209 -4.33 31.65 -11.54
C ALA A 209 -3.42 31.64 -10.30
N ASN A 210 -2.10 31.66 -10.51
CA ASN A 210 -1.08 31.52 -9.45
C ASN A 210 -1.23 32.54 -8.30
N ASP A 211 -1.87 33.69 -8.54
CA ASP A 211 -2.05 34.75 -7.55
C ASP A 211 -3.10 34.43 -6.47
N GLU A 212 -3.97 33.43 -6.67
CA GLU A 212 -5.02 33.07 -5.70
C GLU A 212 -4.58 31.99 -4.70
N ILE A 213 -3.47 31.30 -4.96
CA ILE A 213 -3.01 30.16 -4.16
C ILE A 213 -1.72 30.53 -3.42
N SER A 214 -1.78 30.48 -2.09
CA SER A 214 -0.61 30.67 -1.25
C SER A 214 0.47 29.63 -1.57
N THR A 215 1.74 30.04 -1.62
CA THR A 215 2.90 29.14 -1.79
C THR A 215 2.89 28.01 -0.76
N ASN A 216 2.49 28.30 0.49
CA ASN A 216 2.40 27.31 1.57
C ASN A 216 1.35 26.24 1.29
N SER A 217 0.25 26.62 0.63
CA SER A 217 -0.82 25.71 0.22
C SER A 217 -0.34 24.72 -0.84
N SER A 218 0.39 25.20 -1.85
CA SER A 218 0.99 24.34 -2.88
C SER A 218 2.03 23.40 -2.26
N PHE A 219 2.92 23.94 -1.41
CA PHE A 219 3.94 23.14 -0.71
C PHE A 219 3.34 22.03 0.14
N THR A 220 2.23 22.30 0.84
CA THR A 220 1.57 21.29 1.69
C THR A 220 1.07 20.10 0.88
N VAL A 221 0.48 20.38 -0.29
CA VAL A 221 -0.03 19.36 -1.20
C VAL A 221 1.13 18.55 -1.79
N ASP A 222 2.19 19.22 -2.23
CA ASP A 222 3.39 18.56 -2.75
C ASP A 222 4.07 17.70 -1.70
N MET A 223 4.16 18.19 -0.45
CA MET A 223 4.72 17.46 0.68
C MET A 223 3.93 16.16 0.94
N ILE A 224 2.60 16.20 0.90
CA ILE A 224 1.76 14.99 1.04
C ILE A 224 2.09 13.98 -0.05
N ILE A 225 2.10 14.41 -1.31
CA ILE A 225 2.35 13.55 -2.46
C ILE A 225 3.73 12.89 -2.34
N VAL A 226 4.77 13.68 -2.10
CA VAL A 226 6.13 13.17 -1.99
C VAL A 226 6.29 12.20 -0.82
N VAL A 227 5.77 12.55 0.37
CA VAL A 227 5.93 11.70 1.54
C VAL A 227 5.19 10.37 1.37
N VAL A 228 3.95 10.39 0.86
CA VAL A 228 3.21 9.14 0.63
C VAL A 228 3.87 8.30 -0.46
N SER A 229 4.21 8.90 -1.59
CA SER A 229 4.69 8.15 -2.73
C SER A 229 6.13 7.65 -2.55
N LYS A 230 7.05 8.51 -2.09
CA LYS A 230 8.48 8.16 -1.97
C LYS A 230 8.86 7.59 -0.60
N TYR A 231 8.38 8.19 0.50
CA TYR A 231 8.79 7.72 1.84
C TYR A 231 8.02 6.45 2.26
N TYR A 232 6.71 6.39 2.02
CA TYR A 232 5.88 5.21 2.32
C TYR A 232 5.78 4.19 1.17
N GLY A 233 6.52 4.41 0.07
CA GLY A 233 6.69 3.44 -1.01
C GLY A 233 5.51 3.28 -1.97
N GLN A 234 4.56 4.23 -2.00
CA GLN A 234 3.45 4.24 -2.95
C GLN A 234 3.85 4.89 -4.29
N LEU A 235 4.88 4.34 -4.94
CA LEU A 235 5.53 4.96 -6.10
C LEU A 235 4.60 5.13 -7.31
N ASP A 236 3.54 4.33 -7.41
CA ASP A 236 2.51 4.44 -8.45
C ASP A 236 1.70 5.76 -8.37
N LEU A 237 1.75 6.44 -7.21
CA LEU A 237 1.14 7.75 -7.00
C LEU A 237 2.14 8.90 -7.11
N PHE A 238 3.41 8.63 -7.37
CA PHE A 238 4.37 9.69 -7.68
C PHE A 238 4.04 10.21 -9.08
N PRO A 239 3.94 11.54 -9.30
CA PRO A 239 3.67 12.05 -10.63
C PRO A 239 4.80 11.63 -11.59
N ALA A 240 4.43 11.33 -12.83
CA ALA A 240 5.35 10.86 -13.86
C ALA A 240 6.05 12.02 -14.58
#